data_AF-A0AAP2GGV9-F1
#
_entry.id   AF-A0AAP2GGV9-F1
#
_cell.length_a   1.000
_cell.length_b   1.000
_cell.length_c   1.000
_cell.angle_alpha   90.00
_cell.angle_beta   90.00
_cell.angle_gamma   90.00
#
_symmetry.space_group_name_H-M   'P 1'
#
loop_
_entity.id
_entity.type
_entity.pdbx_description
1 polymer ?
#
loop_
_entity_poly.entity_id
_entity_poly.type
_entity_poly.pdbx_seq_one_letter_code
_entity_poly.pdbx_strand_id
1 'polypeptide(L)'
;MKQRNLFCMMCVIATLALACSGKKQEAHEHDTAADEWKEMDDFHMLMAEAFHPYKDSANLAPAKEKAEALATGAEQWKNAPLPEKVNNDEVKAALGQLATDATAFAATVKEGDDKAIGESLNKIHDEFHHIQEMWYGGHGHEHEHQH
;
A
#
# COMPACT_ATOMS: atom_id res chain seq x y z
N MET A 1 -65.03 11.22 -10.61
CA MET A 1 -64.44 12.44 -10.00
C MET A 1 -64.93 12.59 -8.57
N LYS A 2 -63.99 12.85 -7.65
CA LYS A 2 -64.15 13.37 -6.26
C LYS A 2 -65.01 12.57 -5.27
N GLN A 3 -64.35 11.82 -4.40
CA GLN A 3 -64.74 11.80 -2.98
C GLN A 3 -63.71 12.54 -2.15
N ARG A 4 -64.23 13.28 -1.18
CA ARG A 4 -63.69 14.49 -0.57
C ARG A 4 -63.38 14.17 0.88
N ASN A 5 -62.16 14.51 1.31
CA ASN A 5 -61.72 14.44 2.70
C ASN A 5 -62.75 15.08 3.65
N LEU A 6 -63.02 14.42 4.79
CA LEU A 6 -63.43 15.11 6.01
C LEU A 6 -62.75 14.44 7.21
N PHE A 7 -61.73 15.15 7.70
CA PHE A 7 -60.95 14.88 8.90
C PHE A 7 -61.84 14.96 10.15
N CYS A 8 -61.77 13.95 11.02
CA CYS A 8 -62.17 14.10 12.42
C CYS A 8 -61.59 12.93 13.25
N MET A 9 -60.44 13.13 13.88
CA MET A 9 -60.15 12.54 15.19
C MET A 9 -58.90 13.22 15.76
N MET A 10 -59.10 14.03 16.80
CA MET A 10 -58.03 14.46 17.70
C MET A 10 -57.45 13.24 18.40
N CYS A 11 -56.13 13.09 18.37
CA CYS A 11 -55.38 12.41 19.42
C CYS A 11 -54.18 13.28 19.81
N VAL A 12 -54.30 13.89 20.98
CA VAL A 12 -53.22 14.52 21.73
C VAL A 12 -52.20 13.45 22.09
N ILE A 13 -50.95 13.55 21.61
CA ILE A 13 -49.82 12.80 22.19
C ILE A 13 -48.61 13.72 22.29
N ALA A 14 -47.99 13.63 23.46
CA ALA A 14 -47.03 14.52 24.06
C ALA A 14 -45.69 14.59 23.33
N THR A 15 -45.03 15.73 23.49
CA THR A 15 -43.60 15.93 23.31
C THR A 15 -42.81 15.01 24.26
N LEU A 16 -41.86 14.22 23.75
CA LEU A 16 -40.64 13.88 24.49
C LEU A 16 -39.50 13.54 23.51
N ALA A 17 -38.31 13.87 23.96
CA ALA A 17 -37.11 14.17 23.18
C ALA A 17 -36.27 12.93 22.80
N LEU A 18 -35.31 13.18 21.89
CA LEU A 18 -34.03 12.48 21.68
C LEU A 18 -34.04 10.96 21.45
N ALA A 19 -33.69 10.57 20.22
CA ALA A 19 -32.43 9.86 19.93
C ALA A 19 -32.36 9.57 18.42
N CYS A 20 -31.40 10.19 17.75
CA CYS A 20 -30.99 9.74 16.43
C CYS A 20 -30.44 8.32 16.57
N SER A 21 -31.07 7.34 15.92
CA SER A 21 -30.42 6.08 15.58
C SER A 21 -29.38 6.35 14.48
N GLY A 22 -28.35 7.11 14.82
CA GLY A 22 -27.08 7.05 14.12
C GLY A 22 -26.52 5.68 14.45
N LYS A 23 -26.61 4.76 13.49
CA LYS A 23 -25.81 3.54 13.49
C LYS A 23 -24.37 4.02 13.59
N LYS A 24 -23.83 3.96 14.82
CA LYS A 24 -22.44 4.23 15.14
C LYS A 24 -21.65 3.27 14.25
N GLN A 25 -21.16 3.80 13.14
CA GLN A 25 -20.13 3.17 12.35
C GLN A 25 -18.97 3.13 13.31
N GLU A 26 -18.76 1.97 13.93
CA GLU A 26 -17.53 1.70 14.65
C GLU A 26 -16.44 1.86 13.59
N ALA A 27 -15.78 3.01 13.63
CA ALA A 27 -14.45 3.12 13.09
C ALA A 27 -13.70 1.95 13.71
N HIS A 28 -13.35 0.99 12.87
CA HIS A 28 -12.32 0.03 13.17
C HIS A 28 -11.04 0.89 13.31
N GLU A 29 -10.87 1.49 14.48
CA GLU A 29 -9.57 1.92 14.99
C GLU A 29 -8.75 0.64 15.05
N HIS A 30 -8.08 0.33 13.95
CA HIS A 30 -6.88 -0.46 14.04
C HIS A 30 -5.90 0.46 14.79
N ASP A 31 -5.79 0.22 16.09
CA ASP A 31 -4.84 0.87 16.98
C ASP A 31 -3.43 0.42 16.55
N THR A 32 -2.91 0.97 15.44
CA THR A 32 -1.58 0.68 14.86
C THR A 32 -0.53 1.73 15.21
N ALA A 33 -0.69 2.44 16.33
CA ALA A 33 0.34 3.37 16.77
C ALA A 33 1.68 2.70 17.16
N ALA A 34 1.84 1.39 16.93
CA ALA A 34 3.07 0.65 17.11
C ALA A 34 3.58 0.17 15.74
N ASP A 35 4.72 0.72 15.32
CA ASP A 35 5.57 0.23 14.21
C ASP A 35 5.15 0.59 12.76
N GLU A 36 4.87 1.86 12.52
CA GLU A 36 4.76 2.42 11.16
C GLU A 36 6.13 2.90 10.64
N TRP A 37 6.52 2.46 9.44
CA TRP A 37 7.64 3.01 8.69
C TRP A 37 7.09 3.67 7.42
N LYS A 38 6.78 4.96 7.53
CA LYS A 38 6.06 5.71 6.49
C LYS A 38 6.66 5.55 5.08
N GLU A 39 7.98 5.62 4.95
CA GLU A 39 8.64 5.53 3.65
C GLU A 39 8.54 4.12 3.04
N MET A 40 8.49 3.08 3.87
CA MET A 40 8.20 1.71 3.42
C MET A 40 6.77 1.62 2.86
N ASP A 41 5.79 2.19 3.57
CA ASP A 41 4.39 2.18 3.13
C ASP A 41 4.18 2.97 1.84
N ASP A 42 4.80 4.16 1.74
CA ASP A 42 4.74 4.99 0.53
C ASP A 42 5.33 4.25 -0.68
N PHE A 43 6.46 3.58 -0.51
CA PHE A 43 7.07 2.78 -1.57
C PHE A 43 6.23 1.53 -1.89
N HIS A 44 5.67 0.86 -0.88
CA HIS A 44 4.79 -0.30 -1.05
C HIS A 44 3.57 0.04 -1.91
N MET A 45 2.91 1.16 -1.65
CA MET A 45 1.75 1.59 -2.45
C MET A 45 2.12 1.71 -3.93
N LEU A 46 3.26 2.33 -4.23
CA LEU A 46 3.75 2.47 -5.59
C LEU A 46 4.14 1.12 -6.22
N MET A 47 4.82 0.27 -5.46
CA MET A 47 5.21 -1.08 -5.89
C MET A 47 3.98 -1.94 -6.21
N ALA A 48 2.97 -1.92 -5.36
CA ALA A 48 1.73 -2.69 -5.54
C ALA A 48 0.99 -2.29 -6.83
N GLU A 49 0.90 -0.99 -7.12
CA GLU A 49 0.30 -0.48 -8.37
C GLU A 49 1.04 -0.95 -9.62
N ALA A 50 2.37 -1.08 -9.56
CA ALA A 50 3.19 -1.56 -10.67
C ALA A 50 3.15 -3.08 -10.81
N PHE A 51 3.24 -3.80 -9.68
CA PHE A 51 3.51 -5.23 -9.63
C PHE A 51 2.26 -6.10 -9.76
N HIS A 52 1.18 -5.80 -9.04
CA HIS A 52 0.00 -6.68 -9.00
C HIS A 52 -0.63 -6.90 -10.38
N PRO A 53 -0.80 -5.88 -11.24
CA PRO A 53 -1.30 -6.11 -12.60
C PRO A 53 -0.44 -7.09 -13.41
N TYR A 54 0.88 -7.05 -13.24
CA TYR A 54 1.81 -8.00 -13.84
C TYR A 54 1.65 -9.40 -13.24
N LYS A 55 1.63 -9.52 -11.90
CA LYS A 55 1.47 -10.82 -11.22
C LYS A 55 0.15 -11.51 -11.53
N ASP A 56 -0.93 -10.74 -11.62
CA ASP A 56 -2.29 -11.29 -11.77
C ASP A 56 -2.64 -11.61 -13.24
N SER A 57 -2.04 -10.89 -14.19
CA SER A 57 -2.48 -10.95 -15.60
C SER A 57 -1.38 -10.76 -16.65
N ALA A 58 -0.11 -10.75 -16.24
CA ALA A 58 1.04 -10.39 -17.08
C ALA A 58 0.95 -8.97 -17.71
N ASN A 59 0.10 -8.10 -17.17
CA ASN A 59 -0.06 -6.74 -17.68
C ASN A 59 1.08 -5.83 -17.21
N LEU A 60 2.06 -5.61 -18.08
CA LEU A 60 3.21 -4.74 -17.84
C LEU A 60 2.92 -3.23 -18.01
N ALA A 61 1.74 -2.83 -18.50
CA ALA A 61 1.47 -1.43 -18.79
C ALA A 61 1.61 -0.51 -17.54
N PRO A 62 1.08 -0.87 -16.36
CA PRO A 62 1.26 -0.06 -15.14
C PRO A 62 2.72 0.00 -14.70
N ALA A 63 3.44 -1.13 -14.77
CA ALA A 63 4.86 -1.17 -14.41
C ALA A 63 5.72 -0.25 -15.29
N LYS A 64 5.45 -0.23 -16.61
CA LYS A 64 6.12 0.68 -17.55
C LYS A 64 5.82 2.14 -17.25
N GLU A 65 4.56 2.47 -16.94
CA GLU A 65 4.14 3.84 -16.60
C GLU A 65 4.79 4.33 -15.29
N LYS A 66 4.95 3.45 -14.30
CA LYS A 66 5.46 3.77 -12.97
C LYS A 66 6.98 3.67 -12.83
N ALA A 67 7.71 3.28 -13.87
CA ALA A 67 9.12 2.95 -13.77
C ALA A 67 10.00 4.08 -13.22
N GLU A 68 9.82 5.31 -13.72
CA GLU A 68 10.55 6.49 -13.22
C GLU A 68 10.12 6.87 -11.79
N ALA A 69 8.85 6.66 -11.44
CA ALA A 69 8.35 6.88 -10.10
C ALA A 69 8.96 5.89 -9.11
N LEU A 70 9.09 4.61 -9.48
CA LEU A 70 9.74 3.57 -8.66
C LEU A 70 11.21 3.90 -8.41
N ALA A 71 11.95 4.31 -9.44
CA ALA A 71 13.33 4.75 -9.29
C ALA A 71 13.45 5.95 -8.33
N THR A 72 12.58 6.95 -8.50
CA THR A 72 12.54 8.14 -7.64
C THR A 72 12.17 7.79 -6.21
N GLY A 73 11.15 6.95 -6.00
CA GLY A 73 10.68 6.55 -4.68
C GLY A 73 11.72 5.73 -3.92
N ALA A 74 12.43 4.82 -4.58
CA ALA A 74 13.49 4.04 -3.96
C ALA A 74 14.69 4.93 -3.54
N GLU A 75 15.09 5.88 -4.40
CA GLU A 75 16.16 6.82 -4.04
C GLU A 75 15.73 7.77 -2.90
N GLN A 76 14.46 8.17 -2.85
CA GLN A 76 13.93 8.95 -1.73
C GLN A 76 13.95 8.14 -0.42
N TRP A 77 13.50 6.89 -0.45
CA TRP A 77 13.46 6.03 0.74
C TRP A 77 14.87 5.74 1.27
N LYS A 78 15.82 5.44 0.38
CA LYS A 78 17.24 5.25 0.73
C LYS A 78 17.86 6.46 1.44
N ASN A 79 17.44 7.68 1.08
CA ASN A 79 17.98 8.92 1.66
C ASN A 79 17.16 9.42 2.87
N ALA A 80 16.06 8.77 3.22
CA ALA A 80 15.23 9.16 4.35
C ALA A 80 15.87 8.75 5.69
N PRO A 81 15.54 9.45 6.80
CA PRO A 81 15.91 9.00 8.13
C PRO A 81 15.35 7.60 8.42
N LEU A 82 16.21 6.70 8.90
CA LEU A 82 15.80 5.35 9.27
C LEU A 82 15.29 5.30 10.71
N PRO A 83 14.21 4.54 11.00
CA PRO A 83 13.82 4.24 12.37
C PRO A 83 14.95 3.52 13.12
N GLU A 84 15.05 3.75 14.43
CA GLU A 84 16.18 3.25 15.26
C GLU A 84 16.37 1.72 15.15
N LYS A 85 15.28 0.95 15.16
CA LYS A 85 15.30 -0.52 15.08
C LYS A 85 15.92 -1.09 13.80
N VAL A 86 15.95 -0.31 12.70
CA VAL A 86 16.47 -0.72 11.40
C VAL A 86 17.57 0.20 10.89
N ASN A 87 18.07 1.12 11.72
CA ASN A 87 19.17 2.01 11.36
C ASN A 87 20.52 1.29 11.53
N ASN A 88 20.74 0.27 10.71
CA ASN A 88 21.95 -0.53 10.65
C ASN A 88 22.48 -0.61 9.20
N ASP A 89 23.68 -1.16 9.02
CA ASP A 89 24.34 -1.17 7.71
C ASP A 89 23.69 -2.14 6.72
N GLU A 90 23.04 -3.19 7.20
CA GLU A 90 22.34 -4.18 6.37
C GLU A 90 21.12 -3.56 5.68
N VAL A 91 20.28 -2.86 6.43
CA VAL A 91 19.11 -2.15 5.89
C VAL A 91 19.53 -1.02 4.94
N LYS A 92 20.60 -0.29 5.28
CA LYS A 92 21.17 0.73 4.37
C LYS A 92 21.67 0.13 3.06
N ALA A 93 22.30 -1.04 3.12
CA ALA A 93 22.77 -1.73 1.92
C ALA A 93 21.60 -2.20 1.05
N ALA A 94 20.56 -2.80 1.64
CA ALA A 94 19.37 -3.24 0.92
C ALA A 94 18.62 -2.07 0.27
N LEU A 95 18.43 -0.94 0.97
CA LEU A 95 17.87 0.27 0.38
C LEU A 95 18.73 0.81 -0.78
N GLY A 96 20.05 0.70 -0.66
CA GLY A 96 20.99 1.00 -1.74
C GLY A 96 20.81 0.10 -2.96
N GLN A 97 20.59 -1.20 -2.73
CA GLN A 97 20.36 -2.19 -3.77
C GLN A 97 19.00 -1.97 -4.44
N LEU A 98 17.94 -1.74 -3.68
CA LEU A 98 16.61 -1.40 -4.18
C LEU A 98 16.64 -0.17 -5.09
N ALA A 99 17.32 0.91 -4.68
CA ALA A 99 17.45 2.12 -5.50
C ALA A 99 18.23 1.88 -6.81
N THR A 100 19.29 1.06 -6.74
CA THR A 100 20.08 0.65 -7.92
C THR A 100 19.21 -0.16 -8.88
N ASP A 101 18.47 -1.13 -8.37
CA ASP A 101 17.64 -2.02 -9.18
C ASP A 101 16.41 -1.32 -9.74
N ALA A 102 15.78 -0.39 -9.00
CA ALA A 102 14.69 0.43 -9.50
C ALA A 102 15.16 1.39 -10.62
N THR A 103 16.38 1.91 -10.51
CA THR A 103 17.00 2.70 -11.59
C THR A 103 17.27 1.85 -12.82
N ALA A 104 17.79 0.63 -12.63
CA ALA A 104 18.01 -0.32 -13.72
C ALA A 104 16.68 -0.74 -14.38
N PHE A 105 15.62 -0.96 -13.59
CA PHE A 105 14.28 -1.23 -14.09
C PHE A 105 13.77 -0.13 -15.02
N ALA A 106 13.92 1.15 -14.63
CA ALA A 106 13.56 2.28 -15.48
C ALA A 106 14.36 2.33 -16.80
N ALA A 107 15.63 1.89 -16.79
CA ALA A 107 16.41 1.73 -18.02
C ALA A 107 15.90 0.58 -18.89
N THR A 108 15.65 -0.60 -18.31
CA THR A 108 15.09 -1.77 -19.00
C THR A 108 13.74 -1.46 -19.67
N VAL A 109 12.89 -0.66 -19.01
CA VAL A 109 11.61 -0.20 -19.59
C VAL A 109 11.81 0.64 -20.86
N LYS A 110 12.88 1.45 -20.92
CA LYS A 110 13.21 2.25 -22.12
C LYS A 110 13.71 1.38 -23.28
N GLU A 111 14.33 0.25 -22.99
CA GLU A 111 14.78 -0.73 -23.98
C GLU A 111 13.60 -1.53 -24.57
N GLY A 112 12.56 -1.77 -23.77
CA GLY A 112 11.28 -2.30 -24.25
C GLY A 112 11.18 -3.82 -24.39
N ASP A 113 12.10 -4.59 -23.81
CA ASP A 113 11.99 -6.05 -23.75
C ASP A 113 11.07 -6.49 -22.59
N ASP A 114 9.86 -6.93 -22.92
CA ASP A 114 8.84 -7.34 -21.94
C ASP A 114 9.32 -8.46 -21.01
N LYS A 115 10.15 -9.39 -21.49
CA LYS A 115 10.68 -10.45 -20.63
C LYS A 115 11.62 -9.87 -19.59
N ALA A 116 12.56 -9.03 -20.02
CA ALA A 116 13.52 -8.37 -19.13
C ALA A 116 12.82 -7.42 -18.14
N ILE A 117 11.78 -6.71 -18.58
CA ILE A 117 10.96 -5.85 -17.73
C ILE A 117 10.30 -6.68 -16.62
N GLY A 118 9.68 -7.81 -16.95
CA GLY A 118 9.07 -8.69 -15.95
C GLY A 118 10.08 -9.24 -14.94
N GLU A 119 11.24 -9.70 -15.41
CA GLU A 119 12.34 -10.19 -14.55
C GLU A 119 12.87 -9.09 -13.61
N SER A 120 13.09 -7.89 -14.15
CA SER A 120 13.55 -6.75 -13.35
C SER A 120 12.49 -6.25 -12.38
N LEU A 121 11.20 -6.36 -12.72
CA LEU A 121 10.08 -6.00 -11.85
C LEU A 121 9.92 -6.98 -10.67
N ASN A 122 10.10 -8.29 -10.90
CA ASN A 122 10.17 -9.28 -9.81
C ASN A 122 11.33 -8.96 -8.87
N LYS A 123 12.51 -8.64 -9.41
CA LYS A 123 13.70 -8.33 -8.61
C LYS A 123 13.46 -7.19 -7.61
N ILE A 124 12.87 -6.07 -8.07
CA ILE A 124 12.60 -4.92 -7.19
C ILE A 124 11.49 -5.22 -6.17
N HIS A 125 10.53 -6.09 -6.51
CA HIS A 125 9.50 -6.54 -5.58
C HIS A 125 10.09 -7.44 -4.48
N ASP A 126 10.98 -8.36 -4.84
CA ASP A 126 11.62 -9.27 -3.88
C ASP A 126 12.55 -8.51 -2.93
N GLU A 127 13.33 -7.53 -3.43
CA GLU A 127 14.16 -6.66 -2.60
C GLU A 127 13.32 -5.82 -1.63
N PHE A 128 12.15 -5.33 -2.06
CA PHE A 128 11.21 -4.66 -1.18
C PHE A 128 10.75 -5.58 -0.03
N HIS A 129 10.35 -6.82 -0.33
CA HIS A 129 9.92 -7.77 0.71
C HIS A 129 11.06 -8.13 1.65
N HIS A 130 12.29 -8.24 1.15
CA HIS A 130 13.45 -8.45 2.00
C HIS A 130 13.63 -7.32 3.02
N ILE A 131 13.45 -6.06 2.61
CA ILE A 131 13.49 -4.91 3.53
C ILE A 131 12.32 -4.95 4.53
N GLN A 132 11.13 -5.31 4.06
CA GLN A 132 9.95 -5.48 4.91
C GLN A 132 10.15 -6.61 5.94
N GLU A 133 10.80 -7.70 5.57
CA GLU A 133 11.20 -8.77 6.47
C GLU A 133 12.20 -8.29 7.52
N MET A 134 13.17 -7.44 7.17
CA MET A 134 14.07 -6.85 8.18
C MET A 134 13.33 -5.93 9.16
N TRP A 135 12.25 -5.28 8.71
CA TRP A 135 11.40 -4.45 9.57
C TRP A 135 10.56 -5.27 10.56
N TYR A 136 9.95 -6.38 10.13
CA TYR A 136 9.06 -7.20 10.97
C TYR A 136 9.77 -8.40 11.65
N GLY A 137 10.85 -8.90 11.05
CA GLY A 137 11.54 -10.16 11.36
C GLY A 137 12.68 -10.06 12.37
N GLY A 138 12.83 -8.92 13.05
CA GLY A 138 13.74 -8.77 14.21
C GLY A 138 13.43 -9.73 15.39
N HIS A 139 12.35 -10.52 15.30
CA HIS A 139 12.08 -11.69 16.13
C HIS A 139 11.93 -12.92 15.23
N GLY A 140 12.95 -13.78 15.25
CA GLY A 140 13.19 -14.85 14.29
C GLY A 140 11.95 -15.67 13.94
N HIS A 141 11.65 -15.70 12.64
CA HIS A 141 10.80 -16.70 12.05
C HIS A 141 11.32 -17.02 10.64
N GLU A 142 11.93 -18.19 10.52
CA GLU A 142 12.29 -18.80 9.24
C GLU A 142 11.01 -19.03 8.44
N HIS A 143 10.92 -18.46 7.23
CA HIS A 143 9.84 -18.77 6.30
C HIS A 143 10.41 -19.22 4.96
N GLU A 144 10.09 -20.48 4.60
CA GLU A 144 10.24 -21.01 3.25
C GLU A 144 9.35 -20.21 2.29
N HIS A 145 9.97 -19.54 1.32
CA HIS A 145 9.28 -19.05 0.14
C HIS A 145 9.10 -20.22 -0.84
N GLN A 146 7.88 -20.78 -0.92
CA GLN A 146 7.53 -21.67 -2.03
C GLN A 146 7.22 -20.82 -3.27
N HIS A 147 8.04 -21.01 -4.30
CA HIS A 147 7.89 -20.46 -5.65
C HIS A 147 6.79 -21.18 -6.44
#